data_AF-A0A354F2C5-F1
#
_entry.id   AF-A0A354F2C5-F1
#
_cell.length_a   1.000
_cell.length_b   1.000
_cell.length_c   1.000
_cell.angle_alpha   90.00
_cell.angle_beta   90.00
_cell.angle_gamma   90.00
#
_symmetry.space_group_name_H-M   'P 1'
#
loop_
_entity.id
_entity.type
_entity.pdbx_description
1 polymer ?
#
loop_
_entity_poly.entity_id
_entity_poly.type
_entity_poly.pdbx_seq_one_letter_code
_entity_poly.pdbx_strand_id
1 'polypeptide(L)'
;MHNHESTGIAGESPTIVLLGNANVGKSVIFGLLTGKYVDVSNYPGTTVEISRGILPFSRNGKMVLIDSPGINSLIPRSEDERITRDILLDKRHEGVIQVVDAKNLKRGLFITLQLAEAGIPFIQVLNVYDEAAERGIDVDRKELEKILGVRVIPTVATERRGIPELKQNIHDFRPPSISIKFNEKIENAIREISLLLPETSISKRSLSTMLLSRDESLITKLKENFRDFDLNKVGKVIEDTQKHFKDPMSYVIQQERHVVVNDIYNQCVKNGGGVKSLFRTKLGNLSMHPLWGIPILLFVLYFMYKFVGEFGAGVAVDFMEETVFGKYINPWVAILIDTILPIPIVHDAFVGDYGIITMGLTYAVSIVLPIVSFFFIFFGILEDSGYLPRLTVMSNKIFKKMGLSGKAVLPMVLGLGCDTMATLTVRILETRKERIIATLLLALGIPCSAQLGVVLGMMGGISERALMVVIITVLIQLIIVGYLASKVIPGKSSDFLMELPPIRIPKLSNIFIKTYYRVKWFLIEAVPLFIIGTFS
;
A
#
# COMPACT_ATOMS: atom_id res chain seq x y z
N MET A 1 15.86 9.06 46.78
CA MET A 1 14.59 8.46 47.24
C MET A 1 13.52 8.73 46.18
N HIS A 2 13.42 7.88 45.17
CA HIS A 2 12.22 7.77 44.34
C HIS A 2 12.03 6.28 44.06
N ASN A 3 10.98 5.73 44.65
CA ASN A 3 10.68 4.31 44.73
C ASN A 3 10.53 3.71 43.33
N HIS A 4 11.37 2.72 43.04
CA HIS A 4 10.97 1.62 42.18
C HIS A 4 9.92 0.80 42.93
N GLU A 5 8.65 1.13 42.72
CA GLU A 5 7.57 0.19 43.01
C GLU A 5 7.61 -0.90 41.94
N SER A 6 8.21 -2.02 42.34
CA SER A 6 7.94 -3.34 41.79
C SER A 6 6.43 -3.61 41.89
N THR A 7 5.69 -3.34 40.81
CA THR A 7 4.31 -3.79 40.68
C THR A 7 4.31 -5.31 40.60
N GLY A 8 4.11 -5.92 41.76
CA GLY A 8 3.74 -7.32 41.90
C GLY A 8 2.52 -7.65 41.03
N ILE A 9 2.53 -8.91 40.60
CA ILE A 9 1.50 -9.69 39.92
C ILE A 9 0.09 -9.18 40.26
N ALA A 10 -0.47 -8.35 39.39
CA ALA A 10 -1.88 -7.94 39.40
C ALA A 10 -2.59 -8.70 38.28
N GLY A 11 -3.74 -9.31 38.59
CA GLY A 11 -4.49 -10.21 37.69
C GLY A 11 -4.62 -9.67 36.28
N GLU A 12 -4.45 -10.56 35.28
CA GLU A 12 -4.40 -10.23 33.86
C GLU A 12 -5.57 -9.31 33.47
N SER A 13 -5.23 -8.10 33.03
CA SER A 13 -6.19 -7.17 32.45
C SER A 13 -6.92 -7.81 31.26
N PRO A 14 -8.25 -7.66 31.16
CA PRO A 14 -9.01 -8.24 30.07
C PRO A 14 -8.48 -7.73 28.73
N THR A 15 -8.19 -8.67 27.83
CA THR A 15 -7.48 -8.40 26.58
C THR A 15 -8.38 -8.68 25.39
N ILE A 16 -8.44 -7.74 24.46
CA ILE A 16 -9.08 -7.90 23.15
C ILE A 16 -7.98 -7.83 22.08
N VAL A 17 -8.06 -8.69 21.08
CA VAL A 17 -7.13 -8.68 19.95
C VAL A 17 -7.82 -8.08 18.74
N LEU A 18 -7.21 -7.04 18.16
CA LEU A 18 -7.62 -6.46 16.89
C LEU A 18 -6.86 -7.15 15.76
N LEU A 19 -7.59 -7.80 14.87
CA LEU A 19 -7.04 -8.67 13.82
C LEU A 19 -7.65 -8.31 12.47
N GLY A 20 -6.90 -8.44 11.38
CA GLY A 20 -7.42 -8.25 10.02
C GLY A 20 -6.34 -8.37 8.95
N ASN A 21 -6.74 -8.29 7.69
CA ASN A 21 -5.76 -8.22 6.61
C ASN A 21 -4.94 -6.93 6.66
N ALA A 22 -3.78 -6.93 6.02
CA ALA A 22 -3.03 -5.69 5.82
C ALA A 22 -3.89 -4.66 5.06
N ASN A 23 -3.76 -3.38 5.42
CA ASN A 23 -4.42 -2.23 4.77
C ASN A 23 -5.97 -2.16 4.86
N VAL A 24 -6.62 -2.92 5.75
CA VAL A 24 -8.09 -2.86 5.95
C VAL A 24 -8.57 -1.69 6.83
N GLY A 25 -7.66 -0.80 7.24
CA GLY A 25 -7.96 0.30 8.18
C GLY A 25 -7.91 -0.09 9.67
N LYS A 26 -7.26 -1.23 9.98
CA LYS A 26 -7.03 -1.73 11.34
C LYS A 26 -6.44 -0.66 12.28
N SER A 27 -5.33 -0.03 11.89
CA SER A 27 -4.66 1.00 12.71
C SER A 27 -5.52 2.26 12.92
N VAL A 28 -6.40 2.60 11.98
CA VAL A 28 -7.35 3.73 12.13
C VAL A 28 -8.40 3.38 13.18
N ILE A 29 -8.98 2.17 13.10
CA ILE A 29 -9.94 1.68 14.10
C ILE A 29 -9.26 1.57 15.47
N PHE A 30 -8.04 1.04 15.54
CA PHE A 30 -7.25 0.98 16.76
C PHE A 30 -7.13 2.35 17.42
N GLY A 31 -6.67 3.37 16.69
CA GLY A 31 -6.54 4.74 17.21
C GLY A 31 -7.88 5.37 17.64
N LEU A 32 -8.98 5.07 16.93
CA LEU A 32 -10.32 5.56 17.31
C LEU A 32 -10.89 4.89 18.57
N LEU A 33 -10.44 3.66 18.87
CA LEU A 33 -10.81 2.92 20.08
C LEU A 33 -9.91 3.29 21.27
N THR A 34 -8.60 3.38 21.10
CA THR A 34 -7.64 3.61 22.20
C THR A 34 -7.39 5.10 22.50
N GLY A 35 -7.57 5.98 21.52
CA GLY A 35 -7.30 7.40 21.67
C GLY A 35 -5.81 7.72 21.57
N LYS A 36 -5.21 8.32 22.62
CA LYS A 36 -3.85 8.88 22.58
C LYS A 36 -2.75 8.01 23.21
N TYR A 37 -3.09 7.08 24.11
CA TYR A 37 -2.10 6.29 24.84
C TYR A 37 -1.92 4.92 24.20
N VAL A 38 -0.81 4.76 23.48
CA VAL A 38 -0.41 3.51 22.81
C VAL A 38 1.05 3.23 23.17
N ASP A 39 1.29 2.03 23.66
CA ASP A 39 2.62 1.47 23.84
C ASP A 39 2.98 0.62 22.62
N VAL A 40 4.13 0.88 22.00
CA VAL A 40 4.61 0.14 20.83
C VAL A 40 5.87 -0.61 21.25
N SER A 41 5.79 -1.93 21.19
CA SER A 41 6.88 -2.82 21.58
C SER A 41 7.07 -3.92 20.55
N ASN A 42 8.30 -4.40 20.37
CA ASN A 42 8.55 -5.58 19.57
C ASN A 42 8.04 -6.85 20.28
N TYR A 43 7.46 -7.79 19.53
CA TYR A 43 7.13 -9.09 20.09
C TYR A 43 8.42 -9.82 20.51
N PRO A 44 8.47 -10.48 21.68
CA PRO A 44 9.68 -11.10 22.21
C PRO A 44 10.41 -11.96 21.18
N GLY A 45 11.70 -11.66 20.96
CA GLY A 45 12.56 -12.41 20.04
C GLY A 45 12.33 -12.13 18.55
N THR A 46 11.61 -11.06 18.19
CA THR A 46 11.31 -10.73 16.79
C THR A 46 11.43 -9.22 16.52
N THR A 47 11.46 -8.83 15.24
CA THR A 47 11.45 -7.43 14.79
C THR A 47 10.04 -6.91 14.49
N VAL A 48 8.99 -7.65 14.86
CA VAL A 48 7.62 -7.30 14.52
C VAL A 48 7.01 -6.47 15.64
N GLU A 49 6.58 -5.26 15.30
CA GLU A 49 5.98 -4.31 16.22
C GLU A 49 4.54 -4.69 16.56
N ILE A 50 4.19 -4.63 17.84
CA ILE A 50 2.83 -4.77 18.35
C ILE A 50 2.48 -3.52 19.14
N SER A 51 1.33 -2.94 18.79
CA SER A 51 0.76 -1.81 19.51
C SER A 51 -0.21 -2.30 20.58
N ARG A 52 -0.13 -1.75 21.78
CA ARG A 52 -1.04 -2.00 22.89
C ARG A 52 -1.63 -0.68 23.35
N GLY A 53 -2.94 -0.62 23.50
CA GLY A 53 -3.62 0.57 23.99
C GLY A 53 -4.71 0.24 24.97
N ILE A 54 -4.99 1.16 25.89
CA ILE A 54 -6.06 1.00 26.88
C ILE A 54 -7.36 1.52 26.28
N LEU A 55 -8.46 0.81 26.48
CA LEU A 55 -9.78 1.24 26.05
C LEU A 55 -10.41 2.16 27.12
N PRO A 56 -10.52 3.48 26.87
CA PRO A 56 -10.90 4.46 27.89
C PRO A 56 -12.38 4.36 28.30
N PHE A 57 -13.20 3.69 27.49
CA PHE A 57 -14.66 3.56 27.70
C PHE A 57 -15.04 2.21 28.34
N SER A 58 -14.07 1.37 28.68
CA SER A 58 -14.34 0.11 29.42
C SER A 58 -14.75 0.42 30.86
N ARG A 59 -15.73 -0.32 31.41
CA ARG A 59 -16.34 -0.08 32.74
C ARG A 59 -15.34 0.07 33.89
N ASN A 60 -14.12 -0.47 33.77
CA ASN A 60 -13.06 -0.40 34.78
C ASN A 60 -11.77 0.30 34.31
N GLY A 61 -11.72 0.87 33.10
CA GLY A 61 -10.53 1.55 32.56
C GLY A 61 -9.28 0.67 32.38
N LYS A 62 -9.43 -0.67 32.45
CA LYS A 62 -8.31 -1.64 32.47
C LYS A 62 -8.28 -2.60 31.28
N MET A 63 -9.18 -2.47 30.30
CA MET A 63 -9.22 -3.38 29.15
C MET A 63 -8.16 -2.99 28.12
N VAL A 64 -7.33 -3.95 27.72
CA VAL A 64 -6.22 -3.75 26.80
C VAL A 64 -6.64 -4.21 25.40
N LEU A 65 -6.48 -3.33 24.42
CA LEU A 65 -6.57 -3.67 23.01
C LEU A 65 -5.16 -3.91 22.47
N ILE A 66 -4.92 -5.09 21.91
CA ILE A 66 -3.68 -5.44 21.21
C ILE A 66 -3.93 -5.36 19.71
N ASP A 67 -3.12 -4.58 19.01
CA ASP A 67 -3.11 -4.54 17.56
C ASP A 67 -2.18 -5.63 17.02
N SER A 68 -2.73 -6.69 16.42
CA SER A 68 -1.91 -7.74 15.81
C SER A 68 -1.37 -7.29 14.45
N PRO A 69 -0.26 -7.85 13.95
CA PRO A 69 0.14 -7.67 12.55
C PRO A 69 -0.97 -7.98 11.54
N GLY A 70 -0.87 -7.41 10.35
CA GLY A 70 -1.83 -7.66 9.26
C GLY A 70 -1.56 -9.02 8.61
N ILE A 71 -2.52 -9.95 8.67
CA ILE A 71 -2.32 -11.35 8.24
C ILE A 71 -3.24 -11.75 7.08
N ASN A 72 -2.92 -12.85 6.39
CA ASN A 72 -3.85 -13.44 5.41
C ASN A 72 -4.41 -14.78 5.89
N SER A 73 -3.72 -15.45 6.82
CA SER A 73 -4.09 -16.75 7.38
C SER A 73 -3.57 -16.89 8.81
N LEU A 74 -4.22 -17.72 9.63
CA LEU A 74 -3.69 -18.16 10.94
C LEU A 74 -2.73 -19.35 10.80
N ILE A 75 -2.68 -20.00 9.63
CA ILE A 75 -1.61 -20.94 9.27
C ILE A 75 -0.42 -20.11 8.76
N PRO A 76 0.69 -20.02 9.51
CA PRO A 76 1.75 -19.07 9.21
C PRO A 76 2.56 -19.39 7.97
N ARG A 77 2.75 -18.38 7.12
CA ARG A 77 3.76 -18.34 6.06
C ARG A 77 4.74 -17.17 6.23
N SER A 78 4.43 -16.26 7.15
CA SER A 78 5.28 -15.13 7.54
C SER A 78 5.44 -15.05 9.06
N GLU A 79 6.41 -14.25 9.52
CA GLU A 79 6.58 -13.98 10.95
C GLU A 79 5.37 -13.26 11.54
N ASP A 80 4.76 -12.33 10.80
CA ASP A 80 3.54 -11.62 11.21
C ASP A 80 2.37 -12.58 11.49
N GLU A 81 2.19 -13.59 10.62
CA GLU A 81 1.17 -14.62 10.79
C GLU A 81 1.47 -15.53 11.98
N ARG A 82 2.74 -15.90 12.15
CA ARG A 82 3.22 -16.71 13.28
C ARG A 82 2.94 -16.00 14.61
N ILE A 83 3.29 -14.72 14.70
CA ILE A 83 3.11 -13.90 15.90
C ILE A 83 1.63 -13.69 16.19
N THR A 84 0.81 -13.43 15.18
CA THR A 84 -0.63 -13.28 15.37
C THR A 84 -1.27 -14.56 15.90
N ARG A 85 -0.92 -15.72 15.34
CA ARG A 85 -1.35 -17.03 15.86
C ARG A 85 -0.89 -17.23 17.30
N ASP A 86 0.36 -16.90 17.61
CA ASP A 86 0.92 -17.04 18.95
C ASP A 86 0.24 -16.14 19.98
N ILE A 87 -0.12 -14.90 19.61
CA ILE A 87 -0.90 -14.01 20.48
C ILE A 87 -2.26 -14.63 20.84
N LEU A 88 -2.90 -15.32 19.91
CA LEU A 88 -4.17 -16.02 20.14
C LEU A 88 -3.98 -17.31 20.98
N LEU A 89 -2.82 -17.95 20.89
CA LEU A 89 -2.48 -19.16 21.68
C LEU A 89 -2.03 -18.85 23.12
N ASP A 90 -1.18 -17.84 23.29
CA ASP A 90 -0.45 -17.60 24.54
C ASP A 90 -1.26 -16.81 25.56
N LYS A 91 -2.22 -15.97 25.11
CA LYS A 91 -2.97 -15.07 26.00
C LYS A 91 -4.44 -15.46 26.09
N ARG A 92 -4.97 -15.47 27.31
CA ARG A 92 -6.43 -15.43 27.48
C ARG A 92 -6.95 -14.08 27.00
N HIS A 93 -7.85 -14.12 26.02
CA HIS A 93 -8.53 -12.95 25.48
C HIS A 93 -10.04 -13.09 25.64
N GLU A 94 -10.75 -11.97 25.81
CA GLU A 94 -12.22 -11.95 25.84
C GLU A 94 -12.83 -12.20 24.45
N GLY A 95 -12.11 -11.80 23.41
CA GLY A 95 -12.52 -12.01 22.02
C GLY A 95 -11.65 -11.24 21.03
N VAL A 96 -11.99 -11.41 19.76
CA VAL A 96 -11.30 -10.78 18.62
C VAL A 96 -12.21 -9.74 17.96
N ILE A 97 -11.67 -8.57 17.68
CA ILE A 97 -12.30 -7.64 16.72
C ILE A 97 -11.65 -7.89 15.37
N GLN A 98 -12.41 -8.50 14.46
CA GLN A 98 -11.93 -8.80 13.12
C GLN A 98 -12.30 -7.67 12.16
N VAL A 99 -11.31 -6.90 11.71
CA VAL A 99 -11.51 -5.86 10.69
C VAL A 99 -11.42 -6.47 9.29
N VAL A 100 -12.49 -6.30 8.52
CA VAL A 100 -12.64 -6.83 7.17
C VAL A 100 -12.93 -5.69 6.21
N ASP A 101 -12.21 -5.61 5.08
CA ASP A 101 -12.53 -4.68 4.00
C ASP A 101 -13.79 -5.18 3.26
N ALA A 102 -14.87 -4.40 3.32
CA ALA A 102 -16.15 -4.71 2.70
C ALA A 102 -16.03 -4.91 1.18
N LYS A 103 -15.06 -4.25 0.52
CA LYS A 103 -14.80 -4.42 -0.92
C LYS A 103 -14.21 -5.78 -1.26
N ASN A 104 -13.48 -6.38 -0.31
CA ASN A 104 -12.70 -7.60 -0.46
C ASN A 104 -13.18 -8.68 0.53
N LEU A 105 -14.50 -8.81 0.70
CA LEU A 105 -15.12 -9.64 1.73
C LEU A 105 -14.58 -11.08 1.77
N LYS A 106 -14.31 -11.70 0.61
CA LYS A 106 -13.74 -13.06 0.52
C LYS A 106 -12.43 -13.23 1.30
N ARG A 107 -11.54 -12.23 1.25
CA ARG A 107 -10.25 -12.27 1.98
C ARG A 107 -10.46 -12.24 3.49
N GLY A 108 -11.38 -11.39 3.95
CA GLY A 108 -11.75 -11.34 5.37
C GLY A 108 -12.42 -12.62 5.83
N LEU A 109 -13.38 -13.13 5.05
CA LEU A 109 -14.09 -14.39 5.35
C LEU A 109 -13.16 -15.58 5.48
N PHE A 110 -12.04 -15.59 4.75
CA PHE A 110 -11.04 -16.64 4.88
C PHE A 110 -10.44 -16.72 6.29
N ILE A 111 -10.15 -15.56 6.90
CA ILE A 111 -9.71 -15.48 8.29
C ILE A 111 -10.87 -15.75 9.25
N THR A 112 -12.08 -15.26 8.92
CA THR A 112 -13.31 -15.47 9.72
C THR A 112 -13.57 -16.96 9.94
N LEU A 113 -13.42 -17.77 8.89
CA LEU A 113 -13.58 -19.21 8.99
C LEU A 113 -12.53 -19.86 9.91
N GLN A 114 -11.29 -19.38 9.90
CA GLN A 114 -10.24 -19.89 10.78
C GLN A 114 -10.47 -19.48 12.24
N LEU A 115 -10.97 -18.26 12.49
CA LEU A 115 -11.42 -17.84 13.83
C LEU A 115 -12.60 -18.71 14.31
N ALA A 116 -13.50 -19.08 13.39
CA ALA A 116 -14.61 -19.98 13.70
C ALA A 116 -14.15 -21.40 14.03
N GLU A 117 -13.24 -21.97 13.24
CA GLU A 117 -12.62 -23.25 13.56
C GLU A 117 -11.86 -23.21 14.88
N ALA A 118 -11.19 -22.08 15.20
CA ALA A 118 -10.51 -21.87 16.47
C ALA A 118 -11.46 -21.76 17.66
N GLY A 119 -12.76 -21.59 17.43
CA GLY A 119 -13.76 -21.41 18.48
C GLY A 119 -13.62 -20.08 19.23
N ILE A 120 -12.95 -19.10 18.63
CA ILE A 120 -12.67 -17.81 19.26
C ILE A 120 -13.89 -16.90 19.07
N PRO A 121 -14.49 -16.35 20.15
CA PRO A 121 -15.54 -15.36 20.03
C PRO A 121 -15.03 -14.08 19.34
N PHE A 122 -15.78 -13.56 18.36
CA PHE A 122 -15.34 -12.36 17.63
C PHE A 122 -16.50 -11.44 17.22
N ILE A 123 -16.16 -10.17 17.00
CA ILE A 123 -17.02 -9.16 16.35
C ILE A 123 -16.40 -8.84 15.00
N GLN A 124 -17.18 -8.94 13.93
CA GLN A 124 -16.71 -8.59 12.60
C GLN A 124 -17.00 -7.10 12.31
N VAL A 125 -15.98 -6.35 11.94
CA VAL A 125 -16.09 -4.94 11.56
C VAL A 125 -15.89 -4.84 10.05
N LEU A 126 -16.98 -4.59 9.31
CA LEU A 126 -16.96 -4.39 7.87
C LEU A 126 -16.57 -2.94 7.57
N ASN A 127 -15.28 -2.69 7.39
CA ASN A 127 -14.76 -1.36 7.14
C ASN A 127 -14.77 -1.00 5.65
N VAL A 128 -14.71 0.30 5.36
CA VAL A 128 -14.70 0.84 3.99
C VAL A 128 -16.02 0.50 3.25
N TYR A 129 -17.12 0.50 4.00
CA TYR A 129 -18.45 0.08 3.54
C TYR A 129 -19.04 1.03 2.48
N ASP A 130 -18.72 2.31 2.55
CA ASP A 130 -19.05 3.35 1.57
C ASP A 130 -18.48 3.03 0.18
N GLU A 131 -17.19 2.71 0.09
CA GLU A 131 -16.58 2.39 -1.19
C GLU A 131 -17.06 1.04 -1.75
N ALA A 132 -17.45 0.10 -0.89
CA ALA A 132 -18.06 -1.16 -1.34
C ALA A 132 -19.40 -0.90 -2.05
N ALA A 133 -20.24 -0.04 -1.47
CA ALA A 133 -21.48 0.40 -2.10
C ALA A 133 -21.23 1.13 -3.44
N GLU A 134 -20.21 1.99 -3.53
CA GLU A 134 -19.82 2.62 -4.80
C GLU A 134 -19.40 1.61 -5.89
N ARG A 135 -18.86 0.45 -5.50
CA ARG A 135 -18.53 -0.65 -6.42
C ARG A 135 -19.73 -1.48 -6.84
N GLY A 136 -20.92 -1.24 -6.28
CA GLY A 136 -22.09 -2.10 -6.47
C GLY A 136 -22.02 -3.39 -5.65
N ILE A 137 -21.15 -3.45 -4.65
CA ILE A 137 -21.07 -4.55 -3.68
C ILE A 137 -21.97 -4.16 -2.51
N ASP A 138 -23.18 -4.71 -2.49
CA ASP A 138 -24.09 -4.56 -1.36
C ASP A 138 -24.02 -5.81 -0.47
N VAL A 139 -23.44 -5.65 0.72
CA VAL A 139 -23.28 -6.75 1.68
C VAL A 139 -24.50 -6.76 2.59
N ASP A 140 -25.30 -7.83 2.47
CA ASP A 140 -26.43 -8.10 3.34
C ASP A 140 -25.92 -8.45 4.75
N ARG A 141 -25.79 -7.42 5.59
CA ARG A 141 -25.33 -7.53 6.98
C ARG A 141 -26.13 -8.59 7.75
N LYS A 142 -27.45 -8.63 7.58
CA LYS A 142 -28.32 -9.50 8.39
C LYS A 142 -28.11 -10.97 8.03
N GLU A 143 -27.98 -11.26 6.74
CA GLU A 143 -27.68 -12.63 6.31
C GLU A 143 -26.26 -13.05 6.75
N LEU A 144 -25.29 -12.13 6.68
CA LEU A 144 -23.94 -12.41 7.16
C LEU A 144 -23.88 -12.66 8.67
N GLU A 145 -24.58 -11.85 9.48
CA GLU A 145 -24.71 -12.08 10.94
C GLU A 145 -25.36 -13.43 11.23
N LYS A 146 -26.39 -13.81 10.47
CA LYS A 146 -27.10 -15.09 10.63
C LYS A 146 -26.23 -16.29 10.28
N ILE A 147 -25.48 -16.22 9.18
CA ILE A 147 -24.60 -17.32 8.74
C ILE A 147 -23.42 -17.50 9.69
N LEU A 148 -22.77 -16.40 10.09
CA LEU A 148 -21.59 -16.47 10.96
C LEU A 148 -21.96 -16.72 12.43
N GLY A 149 -23.15 -16.31 12.86
CA GLY A 149 -23.58 -16.35 14.27
C GLY A 149 -22.94 -15.28 15.15
N VAL A 150 -22.23 -14.33 14.54
CA VAL A 150 -21.49 -13.25 15.22
C VAL A 150 -22.06 -11.89 14.83
N ARG A 151 -21.75 -10.88 15.63
CA ARG A 151 -22.16 -9.50 15.34
C ARG A 151 -21.29 -8.92 14.24
N VAL A 152 -21.93 -8.26 13.26
CA VAL A 152 -21.28 -7.64 12.11
C VAL A 152 -21.60 -6.16 12.12
N ILE A 153 -20.59 -5.30 12.24
CA ILE A 153 -20.77 -3.85 12.36
C ILE A 153 -20.16 -3.17 11.13
N PRO A 154 -20.96 -2.52 10.27
CA PRO A 154 -20.45 -1.76 9.13
C PRO A 154 -19.85 -0.43 9.61
N THR A 155 -18.65 -0.11 9.14
CA THR A 155 -17.93 1.10 9.52
C THR A 155 -17.33 1.84 8.33
N VAL A 156 -17.22 3.16 8.49
CA VAL A 156 -16.39 4.02 7.65
C VAL A 156 -15.43 4.74 8.60
N ALA A 157 -14.27 4.14 8.85
CA ALA A 157 -13.36 4.58 9.90
C ALA A 157 -12.91 6.05 9.73
N THR A 158 -12.67 6.48 8.49
CA THR A 158 -12.29 7.86 8.14
C THR A 158 -13.36 8.90 8.51
N GLU A 159 -14.63 8.51 8.45
CA GLU A 159 -15.79 9.35 8.80
C GLU A 159 -16.31 9.08 10.22
N ARG A 160 -15.63 8.20 10.99
CA ARG A 160 -16.04 7.74 12.33
C ARG A 160 -17.43 7.10 12.39
N ARG A 161 -17.98 6.68 11.25
CA ARG A 161 -19.29 6.03 11.16
C ARG A 161 -19.19 4.58 11.64
N GLY A 162 -20.13 4.13 12.48
CA GLY A 162 -20.18 2.78 13.06
C GLY A 162 -19.25 2.54 14.26
N ILE A 163 -18.32 3.46 14.54
CA ILE A 163 -17.45 3.39 15.72
C ILE A 163 -18.23 3.49 17.05
N PRO A 164 -19.25 4.38 17.19
CA PRO A 164 -20.08 4.40 18.40
C PRO A 164 -20.80 3.06 18.65
N GLU A 165 -21.32 2.43 17.60
CA GLU A 165 -21.96 1.10 17.68
C GLU A 165 -20.95 0.04 18.11
N LEU A 166 -19.73 0.05 17.56
CA LEU A 166 -18.66 -0.87 17.98
C LEU A 166 -18.29 -0.68 19.46
N LYS A 167 -18.17 0.56 19.95
CA LYS A 167 -17.86 0.84 21.36
C LYS A 167 -18.95 0.35 22.31
N GLN A 168 -20.21 0.50 21.95
CA GLN A 168 -21.35 0.03 22.76
C GLN A 168 -21.42 -1.50 22.84
N ASN A 169 -20.97 -2.20 21.80
CA ASN A 169 -21.09 -3.65 21.68
C ASN A 169 -19.76 -4.39 21.92
N ILE A 170 -18.73 -3.72 22.43
CA ILE A 170 -17.39 -4.31 22.56
C ILE A 170 -17.31 -5.50 23.54
N HIS A 171 -18.34 -5.71 24.35
CA HIS A 171 -18.44 -6.83 25.29
C HIS A 171 -19.32 -7.97 24.78
N ASP A 172 -20.00 -7.80 23.63
CA ASP A 172 -20.90 -8.80 23.03
C ASP A 172 -20.13 -9.70 22.05
N PHE A 173 -19.06 -10.34 22.54
CA PHE A 173 -18.33 -11.36 21.79
C PHE A 173 -19.13 -12.66 21.81
N ARG A 174 -19.51 -13.15 20.63
CA ARG A 174 -20.29 -14.38 20.49
C ARG A 174 -19.43 -15.49 19.89
N PRO A 175 -19.54 -16.73 20.39
CA PRO A 175 -18.93 -17.86 19.72
C PRO A 175 -19.60 -18.03 18.34
N PRO A 176 -18.81 -18.25 17.28
CA PRO A 176 -19.33 -18.41 15.93
C PRO A 176 -20.13 -19.71 15.80
N SER A 177 -21.22 -19.68 15.03
CA SER A 177 -22.08 -20.85 14.76
C SER A 177 -21.66 -21.64 13.52
N ILE A 178 -20.80 -21.06 12.68
CA ILE A 178 -20.38 -21.66 11.42
C ILE A 178 -19.34 -22.76 11.64
N SER A 179 -19.58 -23.93 11.05
CA SER A 179 -18.63 -25.05 11.03
C SER A 179 -18.30 -25.44 9.61
N ILE A 180 -17.00 -25.53 9.28
CA ILE A 180 -16.54 -26.14 8.03
C ILE A 180 -16.54 -27.65 8.20
N LYS A 181 -17.07 -28.37 7.22
CA LYS A 181 -16.89 -29.83 7.11
C LYS A 181 -15.94 -30.11 5.96
N PHE A 182 -14.82 -30.73 6.29
CA PHE A 182 -13.85 -31.15 5.30
C PHE A 182 -14.21 -32.52 4.72
N ASN A 183 -13.46 -32.96 3.72
CA ASN A 183 -13.48 -34.35 3.26
C ASN A 183 -13.35 -35.35 4.44
N GLU A 184 -14.08 -36.46 4.40
CA GLU A 184 -14.11 -37.51 5.44
C GLU A 184 -12.72 -37.97 5.90
N LYS A 185 -11.74 -38.06 4.99
CA LYS A 185 -10.36 -38.42 5.34
C LYS A 185 -9.70 -37.37 6.23
N ILE A 186 -9.92 -36.10 5.93
CA ILE A 186 -9.43 -34.97 6.72
C ILE A 186 -10.16 -34.93 8.07
N GLU A 187 -11.48 -35.15 8.09
CA GLU A 187 -12.26 -35.19 9.33
C GLU A 187 -11.87 -36.33 10.28
N ASN A 188 -11.54 -37.50 9.73
CA ASN A 188 -11.00 -38.61 10.53
C ASN A 188 -9.64 -38.26 11.12
N ALA A 189 -8.74 -37.68 10.31
CA ALA A 189 -7.43 -37.24 10.78
C ALA A 189 -7.54 -36.15 11.86
N ILE A 190 -8.46 -35.19 11.70
CA ILE A 190 -8.74 -34.16 12.71
C ILE A 190 -9.20 -34.82 14.02
N ARG A 191 -10.09 -35.82 13.96
CA ARG A 191 -10.56 -36.54 15.16
C ARG A 191 -9.42 -37.26 15.86
N GLU A 192 -8.59 -37.99 15.12
CA GLU A 192 -7.44 -38.72 15.66
C GLU A 192 -6.41 -37.78 16.31
N ILE A 193 -6.03 -36.68 15.63
CA ILE A 193 -5.08 -35.70 16.17
C ILE A 193 -5.69 -34.97 17.38
N SER A 194 -6.98 -34.63 17.34
CA SER A 194 -7.66 -33.95 18.46
C SER A 194 -7.64 -34.75 19.75
N LEU A 195 -7.65 -36.10 19.70
CA LEU A 195 -7.53 -36.93 20.90
C LEU A 195 -6.14 -36.87 21.54
N LEU A 196 -5.11 -36.52 20.75
CA LEU A 196 -3.72 -36.43 21.18
C LEU A 196 -3.32 -35.01 21.62
N LEU A 197 -4.18 -34.02 21.40
CA LEU A 197 -3.88 -32.61 21.67
C LEU A 197 -4.28 -32.18 23.09
N PRO A 198 -3.46 -31.32 23.73
CA PRO A 198 -3.80 -30.70 25.00
C PRO A 198 -4.93 -29.68 24.86
N GLU A 199 -5.54 -29.29 25.98
CA GLU A 199 -6.46 -28.16 26.02
C GLU A 199 -5.69 -26.84 25.94
N THR A 200 -6.10 -25.94 25.04
CA THR A 200 -5.49 -24.62 24.86
C THR A 200 -6.57 -23.54 24.72
N SER A 201 -6.20 -22.27 24.54
CA SER A 201 -7.15 -21.18 24.22
C SER A 201 -7.81 -21.36 22.85
N ILE A 202 -7.17 -22.09 21.94
CA ILE A 202 -7.66 -22.41 20.60
C ILE A 202 -8.24 -23.84 20.60
N SER A 203 -9.29 -24.06 19.83
CA SER A 203 -9.89 -25.38 19.70
C SER A 203 -8.90 -26.44 19.17
N LYS A 204 -9.05 -27.68 19.65
CA LYS A 204 -8.29 -28.83 19.14
C LYS A 204 -8.49 -29.08 17.66
N ARG A 205 -9.66 -28.72 17.13
CA ARG A 205 -9.96 -28.78 15.70
C ARG A 205 -9.02 -27.86 14.92
N SER A 206 -8.92 -26.60 15.31
CA SER A 206 -8.04 -25.64 14.63
C SER A 206 -6.57 -26.06 14.72
N LEU A 207 -6.10 -26.47 15.90
CA LEU A 207 -4.75 -27.01 16.08
C LEU A 207 -4.48 -28.21 15.17
N SER A 208 -5.44 -29.14 15.07
CA SER A 208 -5.35 -30.31 14.19
C SER A 208 -5.22 -29.91 12.72
N THR A 209 -6.00 -28.91 12.24
CA THR A 209 -5.90 -28.42 10.86
C THR A 209 -4.57 -27.70 10.57
N MET A 210 -4.01 -26.98 11.55
CA MET A 210 -2.69 -26.35 11.45
C MET A 210 -1.58 -27.40 11.36
N LEU A 211 -1.65 -28.45 12.18
CA LEU A 211 -0.70 -29.57 12.15
C LEU A 211 -0.79 -30.37 10.84
N LEU A 212 -2.00 -30.68 10.35
CA LEU A 212 -2.20 -31.29 9.03
C LEU A 212 -1.65 -30.44 7.89
N SER A 213 -1.67 -29.12 8.06
CA SER A 213 -1.08 -28.17 7.12
C SER A 213 0.45 -28.03 7.24
N ARG A 214 1.09 -28.85 8.10
CA ARG A 214 2.54 -28.88 8.39
C ARG A 214 3.09 -27.56 8.92
N ASP A 215 2.37 -26.95 9.87
CA ASP A 215 2.91 -25.82 10.63
C ASP A 215 4.00 -26.29 11.62
N GLU A 216 5.26 -26.26 11.17
CA GLU A 216 6.41 -26.66 11.99
C GLU A 216 6.60 -25.78 13.23
N SER A 217 6.24 -24.50 13.14
CA SER A 217 6.40 -23.57 14.27
C SER A 217 5.41 -23.87 15.40
N LEU A 218 4.23 -24.41 15.07
CA LEU A 218 3.27 -24.88 16.07
C LEU A 218 3.79 -26.12 16.81
N ILE A 219 4.48 -27.03 16.13
CA ILE A 219 5.09 -28.22 16.75
C ILE A 219 6.09 -27.80 17.82
N THR A 220 6.98 -26.84 17.53
CA THR A 220 7.96 -26.33 18.49
C THR A 220 7.26 -25.70 19.71
N LYS A 221 6.25 -24.86 19.48
CA LYS A 221 5.46 -24.21 20.53
C LYS A 221 4.74 -25.21 21.44
N LEU A 222 4.12 -26.23 20.85
CA LEU A 222 3.43 -27.27 21.62
C LEU A 222 4.41 -28.12 22.45
N LYS A 223 5.62 -28.40 21.95
CA LYS A 223 6.67 -29.06 22.75
C LYS A 223 7.10 -28.23 23.96
N GLU A 224 7.27 -26.92 23.77
CA GLU A 224 7.70 -26.00 24.83
C GLU A 224 6.66 -25.94 25.95
N ASN A 225 5.38 -25.88 25.59
CA ASN A 225 4.27 -25.75 26.53
C ASN A 225 3.82 -27.11 27.13
N PHE A 226 4.02 -28.22 26.42
CA PHE A 226 3.52 -29.55 26.82
C PHE A 226 4.58 -30.65 26.61
N ARG A 227 5.23 -31.07 27.70
CA ARG A 227 6.33 -32.06 27.68
C ARG A 227 5.91 -33.48 27.27
N ASP A 228 4.65 -33.85 27.46
CA ASP A 228 4.11 -35.20 27.18
C ASP A 228 3.47 -35.34 25.78
N PHE A 229 3.71 -34.39 24.87
CA PHE A 229 3.10 -34.39 23.54
C PHE A 229 3.74 -35.45 22.60
N ASP A 230 2.99 -36.50 22.27
CA ASP A 230 3.43 -37.61 21.41
C ASP A 230 3.40 -37.23 19.91
N LEU A 231 4.46 -36.57 19.48
CA LEU A 231 4.63 -36.14 18.09
C LEU A 231 4.78 -37.26 17.08
N ASN A 232 5.26 -38.43 17.52
CA ASN A 232 5.46 -39.55 16.62
C ASN A 232 4.10 -40.09 16.14
N LYS A 233 3.10 -40.13 17.01
CA LYS A 233 1.73 -40.50 16.61
C LYS A 233 1.10 -39.45 15.70
N VAL A 234 1.21 -38.17 16.05
CA VAL A 234 0.66 -37.07 15.23
C VAL A 234 1.31 -37.05 13.84
N GLY A 235 2.64 -37.20 13.77
CA GLY A 235 3.38 -37.29 12.51
C GLY A 235 2.92 -38.45 11.62
N LYS A 236 2.69 -39.63 12.20
CA LYS A 236 2.14 -40.79 11.47
C LYS A 236 0.76 -40.49 10.87
N VAL A 237 -0.16 -39.91 11.65
CA VAL A 237 -1.50 -39.57 11.14
C VAL A 237 -1.41 -38.56 9.98
N ILE A 238 -0.52 -37.57 10.09
CA ILE A 238 -0.29 -36.58 9.01
C ILE A 238 0.25 -37.26 7.75
N GLU A 239 1.24 -38.14 7.88
CA GLU A 239 1.82 -38.88 6.74
C GLU A 239 0.81 -39.81 6.08
N ASP A 240 0.05 -40.58 6.87
CA ASP A 240 -0.97 -41.49 6.36
C ASP A 240 -2.10 -40.75 5.67
N THR A 241 -2.51 -39.59 6.20
CA THR A 241 -3.49 -38.72 5.54
C THR A 241 -2.96 -38.16 4.22
N GLN A 242 -1.69 -37.68 4.18
CA GLN A 242 -1.08 -37.13 2.97
C GLN A 242 -0.99 -38.16 1.83
N LYS A 243 -0.83 -39.46 2.12
CA LYS A 243 -0.82 -40.53 1.09
C LYS A 243 -2.12 -40.62 0.29
N HIS A 244 -3.24 -40.15 0.85
CA HIS A 244 -4.54 -40.14 0.18
C HIS A 244 -4.73 -38.97 -0.81
N PHE A 245 -3.84 -37.97 -0.80
CA PHE A 245 -3.95 -36.78 -1.64
C PHE A 245 -2.69 -36.56 -2.48
N LYS A 246 -2.87 -36.17 -3.76
CA LYS A 246 -1.75 -35.85 -4.66
C LYS A 246 -1.11 -34.51 -4.33
N ASP A 247 -1.93 -33.54 -3.95
CA ASP A 247 -1.49 -32.20 -3.58
C ASP A 247 -1.11 -32.14 -2.09
N PRO A 248 -0.28 -31.17 -1.67
CA PRO A 248 0.02 -30.96 -0.26
C PRO A 248 -1.25 -30.71 0.56
N MET A 249 -1.34 -31.30 1.75
CA MET A 249 -2.50 -31.14 2.66
C MET A 249 -2.87 -29.67 2.91
N SER A 250 -1.88 -28.79 3.04
CA SER A 250 -2.10 -27.35 3.22
C SER A 250 -2.84 -26.71 2.04
N TYR A 251 -2.63 -27.20 0.82
CA TYR A 251 -3.35 -26.74 -0.38
C TYR A 251 -4.79 -27.26 -0.41
N VAL A 252 -5.00 -28.55 -0.13
CA VAL A 252 -6.33 -29.19 -0.11
C VAL A 252 -7.24 -28.54 0.93
N ILE A 253 -6.74 -28.32 2.14
CA ILE A 253 -7.50 -27.63 3.21
C ILE A 253 -7.86 -26.19 2.79
N GLN A 254 -6.94 -25.47 2.13
CA GLN A 254 -7.21 -24.11 1.65
C GLN A 254 -8.27 -24.09 0.55
N GLN A 255 -8.23 -25.05 -0.39
CA GLN A 255 -9.24 -25.22 -1.44
C GLN A 255 -10.64 -25.43 -0.84
N GLU A 256 -10.79 -26.33 0.12
CA GLU A 256 -12.10 -26.59 0.75
C GLU A 256 -12.61 -25.37 1.53
N ARG A 257 -11.74 -24.62 2.21
CA ARG A 257 -12.11 -23.33 2.81
C ARG A 257 -12.57 -22.31 1.77
N HIS A 258 -11.91 -22.25 0.61
CA HIS A 258 -12.30 -21.33 -0.47
C HIS A 258 -13.69 -21.63 -1.02
N VAL A 259 -14.11 -22.90 -1.09
CA VAL A 259 -15.48 -23.28 -1.48
C VAL A 259 -16.48 -22.66 -0.50
N VAL A 260 -16.30 -22.89 0.81
CA VAL A 260 -17.19 -22.33 1.84
C VAL A 260 -17.22 -20.80 1.82
N VAL A 261 -16.05 -20.14 1.67
CA VAL A 261 -15.99 -18.67 1.54
C VAL A 261 -16.81 -18.19 0.34
N ASN A 262 -16.71 -18.87 -0.80
CA ASN A 262 -17.47 -18.50 -1.99
C ASN A 262 -18.97 -18.68 -1.78
N ASP A 263 -19.39 -19.74 -1.08
CA ASP A 263 -20.81 -19.99 -0.78
C ASP A 263 -21.39 -18.91 0.14
N ILE A 264 -20.67 -18.53 1.20
CA ILE A 264 -21.07 -17.42 2.09
C ILE A 264 -21.13 -16.11 1.30
N TYR A 265 -20.09 -15.84 0.50
CA TYR A 265 -20.03 -14.62 -0.30
C TYR A 265 -21.22 -14.51 -1.25
N ASN A 266 -21.57 -15.59 -1.95
CA ASN A 266 -22.68 -15.59 -2.90
C ASN A 266 -24.05 -15.42 -2.22
N GLN A 267 -24.20 -15.85 -0.97
CA GLN A 267 -25.43 -15.66 -0.19
C GLN A 267 -25.55 -14.23 0.37
N CYS A 268 -24.44 -13.65 0.82
CA CYS A 268 -24.43 -12.35 1.51
C CYS A 268 -24.25 -11.16 0.57
N VAL A 269 -23.63 -11.34 -0.60
CA VAL A 269 -23.33 -10.21 -1.50
C VAL A 269 -24.32 -10.18 -2.64
N LYS A 270 -25.14 -9.15 -2.64
CA LYS A 270 -25.98 -8.81 -3.78
C LYS A 270 -25.15 -7.92 -4.69
N ASN A 271 -24.91 -8.37 -5.92
CA ASN A 271 -24.33 -7.53 -6.95
C ASN A 271 -25.38 -6.49 -7.34
N GLY A 272 -25.38 -5.35 -6.64
CA GLY A 272 -26.15 -4.19 -7.00
C GLY A 272 -25.66 -3.70 -8.36
N GLY A 273 -26.49 -3.85 -9.38
CA GLY A 273 -26.25 -3.35 -10.74
C GLY A 273 -26.20 -1.82 -10.76
N GLY A 274 -25.16 -1.22 -10.17
CA GLY A 274 -24.91 0.19 -10.23
C GLY A 274 -24.52 0.55 -11.66
N VAL A 275 -25.44 1.14 -12.43
CA VAL A 275 -25.21 1.61 -13.81
C VAL A 275 -23.98 2.53 -13.89
N LYS A 276 -23.65 3.28 -12.82
CA LYS A 276 -22.43 4.10 -12.70
C LYS A 276 -21.14 3.29 -12.47
N SER A 277 -21.23 2.10 -11.88
CA SER A 277 -20.11 1.16 -11.67
C SER A 277 -19.71 0.49 -12.99
N LEU A 278 -20.66 0.19 -13.89
CA LEU A 278 -20.38 -0.48 -15.16
C LEU A 278 -19.46 0.33 -16.08
N PHE A 279 -19.68 1.65 -16.26
CA PHE A 279 -18.82 2.47 -17.11
C PHE A 279 -17.40 2.62 -16.54
N ARG A 280 -17.27 2.89 -15.23
CA ARG A 280 -15.97 3.01 -14.55
C ARG A 280 -15.22 1.68 -14.50
N THR A 281 -15.94 0.56 -14.38
CA THR A 281 -15.39 -0.81 -14.41
C THR A 281 -15.05 -1.26 -15.84
N LYS A 282 -15.78 -0.77 -16.85
CA LYS A 282 -15.45 -1.04 -18.26
C LYS A 282 -14.23 -0.25 -18.72
N LEU A 283 -14.15 1.04 -18.38
CA LEU A 283 -12.93 1.85 -18.60
C LEU A 283 -11.75 1.29 -17.78
N GLY A 284 -12.06 0.89 -16.55
CA GLY A 284 -11.48 -0.23 -15.79
C GLY A 284 -10.66 -1.24 -16.57
N ASN A 285 -11.40 -2.23 -17.02
CA ASN A 285 -10.89 -3.42 -17.67
C ASN A 285 -10.27 -3.10 -19.03
N LEU A 286 -10.77 -2.08 -19.73
CA LEU A 286 -10.22 -1.65 -21.01
C LEU A 286 -8.79 -1.13 -20.88
N SER A 287 -8.51 -0.34 -19.83
CA SER A 287 -7.16 0.18 -19.55
C SER A 287 -6.15 -0.91 -19.17
N MET A 288 -6.60 -2.08 -18.72
CA MET A 288 -5.75 -3.23 -18.38
C MET A 288 -5.73 -4.29 -19.47
N HIS A 289 -6.55 -4.13 -20.51
CA HIS A 289 -6.63 -5.12 -21.57
C HIS A 289 -5.31 -5.14 -22.36
N PRO A 290 -4.72 -6.32 -22.65
CA PRO A 290 -3.42 -6.41 -23.31
C PRO A 290 -3.31 -5.64 -24.63
N LEU A 291 -4.42 -5.53 -25.37
CA LEU A 291 -4.49 -4.81 -26.65
C LEU A 291 -4.98 -3.36 -26.54
N TRP A 292 -5.85 -3.03 -25.58
CA TRP A 292 -6.44 -1.68 -25.47
C TRP A 292 -5.73 -0.80 -24.42
N GLY A 293 -5.01 -1.40 -23.48
CA GLY A 293 -4.21 -0.69 -22.48
C GLY A 293 -3.05 0.09 -23.09
N ILE A 294 -2.41 -0.44 -24.15
CA ILE A 294 -1.31 0.26 -24.85
C ILE A 294 -1.84 1.51 -25.59
N PRO A 295 -2.91 1.46 -26.42
CA PRO A 295 -3.52 2.66 -27.00
C PRO A 295 -3.96 3.69 -25.95
N ILE A 296 -4.54 3.26 -24.84
CA ILE A 296 -4.95 4.17 -23.76
C ILE A 296 -3.73 4.82 -23.11
N LEU A 297 -2.65 4.06 -22.87
CA LEU A 297 -1.39 4.61 -22.39
C LEU A 297 -0.82 5.65 -23.37
N LEU A 298 -0.77 5.34 -24.65
CA LEU A 298 -0.29 6.27 -25.67
C LEU A 298 -1.16 7.53 -25.74
N PHE A 299 -2.47 7.40 -25.61
CA PHE A 299 -3.40 8.53 -25.54
C PHE A 299 -3.16 9.41 -24.31
N VAL A 300 -2.97 8.79 -23.12
CA VAL A 300 -2.67 9.52 -21.88
C VAL A 300 -1.32 10.23 -21.97
N LEU A 301 -0.29 9.57 -22.53
CA LEU A 301 1.03 10.18 -22.76
C LEU A 301 0.98 11.31 -23.79
N TYR A 302 0.19 11.17 -24.85
CA TYR A 302 -0.04 12.23 -25.83
C TYR A 302 -0.71 13.45 -25.18
N PHE A 303 -1.74 13.23 -24.37
CA PHE A 303 -2.41 14.31 -23.65
C PHE A 303 -1.49 14.95 -22.60
N MET A 304 -0.66 14.16 -21.92
CA MET A 304 0.40 14.68 -21.05
C MET A 304 1.37 15.59 -21.81
N TYR A 305 1.82 15.18 -23.00
CA TYR A 305 2.70 15.98 -23.84
C TYR A 305 2.04 17.30 -24.27
N LYS A 306 0.77 17.27 -24.70
CA LYS A 306 0.01 18.48 -25.04
C LYS A 306 -0.14 19.42 -23.85
N PHE A 307 -0.48 18.88 -22.68
CA PHE A 307 -0.77 19.69 -21.49
C PHE A 307 0.50 20.22 -20.81
N VAL A 308 1.51 19.39 -20.60
CA VAL A 308 2.74 19.77 -19.88
C VAL A 308 3.76 20.37 -20.84
N GLY A 309 3.93 19.80 -22.03
CA GLY A 309 4.90 20.25 -23.02
C GLY A 309 4.45 21.50 -23.75
N GLU A 310 3.36 21.41 -24.52
CA GLU A 310 2.94 22.54 -25.36
C GLU A 310 2.33 23.70 -24.55
N PHE A 311 1.41 23.38 -23.62
CA PHE A 311 0.79 24.43 -22.79
C PHE A 311 1.67 24.85 -21.62
N GLY A 312 2.24 23.90 -20.87
CA GLY A 312 3.10 24.21 -19.72
C GLY A 312 4.46 24.79 -20.12
N ALA A 313 5.23 24.10 -20.97
CA ALA A 313 6.59 24.49 -21.33
C ALA A 313 6.66 25.47 -22.51
N GLY A 314 5.63 25.55 -23.36
CA GLY A 314 5.52 26.61 -24.36
C GLY A 314 4.82 27.82 -23.75
N VAL A 315 3.49 27.83 -23.79
CA VAL A 315 2.67 29.01 -23.48
C VAL A 315 2.96 29.61 -22.10
N ALA A 316 3.02 28.81 -21.04
CA ALA A 316 3.17 29.33 -19.69
C ALA A 316 4.61 29.78 -19.37
N VAL A 317 5.62 29.11 -19.94
CA VAL A 317 7.02 29.54 -19.81
C VAL A 317 7.27 30.81 -20.60
N ASP A 318 6.85 30.87 -21.87
CA ASP A 318 7.01 32.07 -22.71
C ASP A 318 6.36 33.29 -22.05
N PHE A 319 5.17 33.11 -21.44
CA PHE A 319 4.51 34.17 -20.68
C PHE A 319 5.34 34.61 -19.46
N MET A 320 5.86 33.67 -18.67
CA MET A 320 6.64 34.00 -17.48
C MET A 320 8.01 34.61 -17.83
N GLU A 321 8.69 34.06 -18.83
CA GLU A 321 10.03 34.48 -19.25
C GLU A 321 9.98 35.81 -19.99
N GLU A 322 9.21 35.91 -21.09
CA GLU A 322 9.22 37.10 -21.93
C GLU A 322 8.38 38.24 -21.36
N THR A 323 7.21 37.94 -20.79
CA THR A 323 6.30 38.98 -20.29
C THR A 323 6.60 39.33 -18.84
N VAL A 324 6.55 38.38 -17.92
CA VAL A 324 6.72 38.70 -16.48
C VAL A 324 8.15 39.12 -16.18
N PHE A 325 9.14 38.29 -16.52
CA PHE A 325 10.54 38.60 -16.25
C PHE A 325 11.13 39.59 -17.25
N GLY A 326 10.95 39.36 -18.54
CA GLY A 326 11.53 40.18 -19.60
C GLY A 326 11.01 41.63 -19.63
N LYS A 327 9.69 41.86 -19.46
CA LYS A 327 9.11 43.21 -19.55
C LYS A 327 8.99 43.92 -18.19
N TYR A 328 8.78 43.19 -17.10
CA TYR A 328 8.50 43.82 -15.80
C TYR A 328 9.64 43.65 -14.80
N ILE A 329 10.06 42.42 -14.49
CA ILE A 329 11.00 42.18 -13.37
C ILE A 329 12.42 42.60 -13.73
N ASN A 330 13.00 42.10 -14.82
CA ASN A 330 14.40 42.36 -15.17
C ASN A 330 14.68 43.86 -15.39
N PRO A 331 13.86 44.61 -16.15
CA PRO A 331 14.07 46.05 -16.31
C PRO A 331 13.90 46.83 -15.00
N TRP A 332 12.94 46.45 -14.15
CA TRP A 332 12.73 47.11 -12.87
C TRP A 332 13.89 46.87 -11.90
N VAL A 333 14.41 45.65 -11.86
CA VAL A 333 15.59 45.28 -11.07
C VAL A 333 16.84 46.00 -11.57
N ALA A 334 17.03 46.12 -12.90
CA ALA A 334 18.12 46.88 -13.51
C ALA A 334 18.12 48.33 -13.01
N ILE A 335 16.97 49.02 -13.13
CA ILE A 335 16.80 50.40 -12.67
C ILE A 335 17.08 50.52 -11.17
N LEU A 336 16.61 49.58 -10.36
CA LEU A 336 16.81 49.58 -8.92
C LEU A 336 18.29 49.46 -8.55
N ILE A 337 19.01 48.56 -9.19
CA ILE A 337 20.43 48.30 -8.90
C ILE A 337 21.30 49.46 -9.39
N ASP A 338 21.03 50.00 -10.57
CA ASP A 338 21.72 51.19 -11.09
C ASP A 338 21.52 52.42 -10.21
N THR A 339 20.36 52.54 -9.56
CA THR A 339 20.04 53.68 -8.68
C THR A 339 20.68 53.54 -7.30
N ILE A 340 20.80 52.33 -6.76
CA ILE A 340 21.25 52.10 -5.38
C ILE A 340 22.76 51.82 -5.30
N LEU A 341 23.33 51.10 -6.27
CA LEU A 341 24.73 50.65 -6.29
C LEU A 341 25.29 50.73 -7.72
N PRO A 342 25.74 51.92 -8.19
CA PRO A 342 26.32 52.11 -9.52
C PRO A 342 27.76 51.57 -9.59
N ILE A 343 27.94 50.28 -9.30
CA ILE A 343 29.21 49.57 -9.40
C ILE A 343 29.06 48.53 -10.52
N PRO A 344 29.87 48.60 -11.59
CA PRO A 344 29.73 47.72 -12.76
C PRO A 344 29.73 46.22 -12.41
N ILE A 345 30.58 45.82 -11.47
CA ILE A 345 30.67 44.42 -11.01
C ILE A 345 29.37 43.95 -10.33
N VAL A 346 28.68 44.85 -9.61
CA VAL A 346 27.42 44.51 -8.92
C VAL A 346 26.28 44.47 -9.92
N HIS A 347 26.25 45.40 -10.88
CA HIS A 347 25.29 45.35 -11.98
C HIS A 347 25.43 44.04 -12.77
N ASP A 348 26.64 43.68 -13.19
CA ASP A 348 26.87 42.46 -13.98
C ASP A 348 26.55 41.18 -13.19
N ALA A 349 26.83 41.16 -11.88
CA ALA A 349 26.54 40.01 -11.02
C ALA A 349 25.04 39.76 -10.80
N PHE A 350 24.20 40.79 -10.83
CA PHE A 350 22.75 40.65 -10.57
C PHE A 350 21.89 40.72 -11.85
N VAL A 351 22.28 41.56 -12.80
CA VAL A 351 21.49 41.98 -13.97
C VAL A 351 22.20 41.71 -15.29
N GLY A 352 23.50 41.42 -15.29
CA GLY A 352 24.23 41.08 -16.50
C GLY A 352 23.69 39.83 -17.19
N ASP A 353 24.25 39.49 -18.36
CA ASP A 353 23.83 38.32 -19.14
C ASP A 353 23.93 36.99 -18.37
N TYR A 354 24.76 36.96 -17.30
CA TYR A 354 24.91 35.83 -16.37
C TYR A 354 24.47 36.17 -14.93
N GLY A 355 23.67 37.21 -14.76
CA GLY A 355 23.28 37.72 -13.45
C GLY A 355 22.40 36.75 -12.66
N ILE A 356 22.47 36.86 -11.33
CA ILE A 356 21.67 36.04 -10.40
C ILE A 356 20.17 36.14 -10.69
N ILE A 357 19.68 37.35 -11.02
CA ILE A 357 18.25 37.58 -11.22
C ILE A 357 17.88 37.28 -12.68
N THR A 358 18.66 37.77 -13.63
CA THR A 358 18.42 37.59 -15.07
C THR A 358 18.52 36.14 -15.52
N MET A 359 19.48 35.36 -15.03
CA MET A 359 19.60 33.94 -15.33
C MET A 359 19.09 33.08 -14.18
N GLY A 360 19.70 33.14 -12.99
CA GLY A 360 19.43 32.19 -11.92
C GLY A 360 17.96 32.13 -11.49
N LEU A 361 17.39 33.30 -11.17
CA LEU A 361 15.99 33.41 -10.74
C LEU A 361 15.02 33.21 -11.91
N THR A 362 15.30 33.79 -13.09
CA THR A 362 14.45 33.61 -14.28
C THR A 362 14.37 32.15 -14.70
N TYR A 363 15.48 31.40 -14.80
CA TYR A 363 15.42 29.99 -15.15
C TYR A 363 14.64 29.17 -14.12
N ALA A 364 14.90 29.40 -12.83
CA ALA A 364 14.25 28.64 -11.77
C ALA A 364 12.74 28.93 -11.68
N VAL A 365 12.33 30.20 -11.83
CA VAL A 365 10.95 30.66 -11.60
C VAL A 365 10.13 30.79 -12.88
N SER A 366 10.73 31.19 -14.00
CA SER A 366 10.03 31.36 -15.27
C SER A 366 9.98 30.10 -16.10
N ILE A 367 11.05 29.30 -16.09
CA ILE A 367 11.13 28.11 -16.93
C ILE A 367 10.74 26.85 -16.13
N VAL A 368 11.45 26.58 -15.03
CA VAL A 368 11.28 25.30 -14.33
C VAL A 368 9.98 25.25 -13.51
N LEU A 369 9.62 26.33 -12.82
CA LEU A 369 8.43 26.36 -11.95
C LEU A 369 7.11 26.08 -12.70
N PRO A 370 6.80 26.69 -13.87
CA PRO A 370 5.56 26.39 -14.57
C PRO A 370 5.52 24.94 -15.05
N ILE A 371 6.60 24.45 -15.66
CA ILE A 371 6.70 23.07 -16.16
C ILE A 371 6.43 22.07 -15.03
N VAL A 372 7.11 22.24 -13.89
CA VAL A 372 6.96 21.37 -12.72
C VAL A 372 5.54 21.45 -12.13
N SER A 373 4.93 22.65 -12.13
CA SER A 373 3.56 22.85 -11.65
C SER A 373 2.54 22.10 -12.51
N PHE A 374 2.60 22.27 -13.84
CA PHE A 374 1.71 21.58 -14.78
C PHE A 374 1.93 20.06 -14.76
N PHE A 375 3.18 19.61 -14.66
CA PHE A 375 3.51 18.21 -14.48
C PHE A 375 2.85 17.63 -13.23
N PHE A 376 2.95 18.31 -12.07
CA PHE A 376 2.34 17.81 -10.83
C PHE A 376 0.82 17.89 -10.81
N ILE A 377 0.20 18.86 -11.49
CA ILE A 377 -1.25 18.88 -11.70
C ILE A 377 -1.67 17.63 -12.48
N PHE A 378 -1.00 17.37 -13.61
CA PHE A 378 -1.31 16.20 -14.44
C PHE A 378 -1.05 14.88 -13.70
N PHE A 379 0.07 14.78 -13.00
CA PHE A 379 0.38 13.63 -12.18
C PHE A 379 -0.65 13.41 -11.06
N GLY A 380 -1.09 14.48 -10.40
CA GLY A 380 -2.15 14.45 -9.40
C GLY A 380 -3.46 13.90 -9.95
N ILE A 381 -3.81 14.23 -11.20
CA ILE A 381 -4.97 13.67 -11.91
C ILE A 381 -4.79 12.16 -12.12
N LEU A 382 -3.62 11.69 -12.56
CA LEU A 382 -3.35 10.27 -12.76
C LEU A 382 -3.35 9.47 -11.45
N GLU A 383 -2.83 10.06 -10.38
CA GLU A 383 -2.76 9.48 -9.04
C GLU A 383 -4.17 9.34 -8.43
N ASP A 384 -4.93 10.44 -8.37
CA ASP A 384 -6.26 10.47 -7.76
C ASP A 384 -7.32 9.75 -8.60
N SER A 385 -7.11 9.59 -9.92
CA SER A 385 -7.99 8.79 -10.78
C SER A 385 -7.81 7.28 -10.59
N GLY A 386 -6.73 6.84 -9.93
CA GLY A 386 -6.41 5.42 -9.78
C GLY A 386 -5.90 4.78 -11.07
N TYR A 387 -5.39 5.56 -12.03
CA TYR A 387 -4.78 5.05 -13.26
C TYR A 387 -3.39 4.46 -13.01
N LEU A 388 -2.60 5.09 -12.13
CA LEU A 388 -1.23 4.66 -11.83
C LEU A 388 -1.12 3.19 -11.36
N PRO A 389 -1.97 2.69 -10.43
CA PRO A 389 -1.98 1.27 -10.04
C PRO A 389 -2.27 0.29 -11.17
N ARG A 390 -2.76 0.74 -12.32
CA ARG A 390 -3.06 -0.12 -13.48
C ARG A 390 -1.88 -0.19 -14.43
N LEU A 391 -1.21 0.95 -14.59
CA LEU A 391 0.06 1.02 -15.27
C LEU A 391 1.09 0.09 -14.62
N THR A 392 1.08 -0.02 -13.29
CA THR A 392 1.97 -0.95 -12.58
C THR A 392 1.69 -2.40 -12.97
N VAL A 393 0.41 -2.82 -13.03
CA VAL A 393 0.03 -4.18 -13.46
C VAL A 393 0.43 -4.44 -14.91
N MET A 394 0.09 -3.52 -15.83
CA MET A 394 0.36 -3.69 -17.26
C MET A 394 1.87 -3.79 -17.55
N SER A 395 2.66 -2.97 -16.87
CA SER A 395 4.10 -2.92 -17.09
C SER A 395 4.87 -3.98 -16.30
N ASN A 396 4.22 -4.69 -15.37
CA ASN A 396 4.87 -5.68 -14.51
C ASN A 396 5.69 -6.70 -15.31
N LYS A 397 5.18 -7.16 -16.46
CA LYS A 397 5.89 -8.13 -17.32
C LYS A 397 7.19 -7.57 -17.91
N ILE A 398 7.23 -6.28 -18.24
CA ILE A 398 8.40 -5.60 -18.80
C ILE A 398 9.44 -5.37 -17.69
N PHE A 399 9.00 -4.77 -16.57
CA PHE A 399 9.87 -4.48 -15.44
C PHE A 399 10.46 -5.73 -14.79
N LYS A 400 9.70 -6.85 -14.76
CA LYS A 400 10.20 -8.12 -14.22
C LYS A 400 11.41 -8.66 -15.02
N LYS A 401 11.50 -8.38 -16.34
CA LYS A 401 12.69 -8.72 -17.14
C LYS A 401 13.93 -7.90 -16.74
N MET A 402 13.73 -6.72 -16.16
CA MET A 402 14.77 -5.84 -15.66
C MET A 402 15.01 -6.03 -14.14
N GLY A 403 14.46 -7.10 -13.54
CA GLY A 403 14.59 -7.37 -12.11
C GLY A 403 13.78 -6.45 -11.20
N LEU A 404 12.80 -5.72 -11.76
CA LEU A 404 11.94 -4.77 -11.06
C LEU A 404 10.50 -5.30 -10.93
N SER A 405 9.78 -4.84 -9.92
CA SER A 405 8.32 -5.03 -9.83
C SER A 405 7.59 -3.97 -10.67
N GLY A 406 6.35 -4.25 -11.08
CA GLY A 406 5.51 -3.28 -11.79
C GLY A 406 5.33 -1.95 -11.06
N LYS A 407 5.54 -1.90 -9.74
CA LYS A 407 5.54 -0.67 -8.93
C LYS A 407 6.59 0.34 -9.41
N ALA A 408 7.67 -0.11 -10.06
CA ALA A 408 8.73 0.75 -10.58
C ALA A 408 8.27 1.71 -11.67
N VAL A 409 7.15 1.46 -12.35
CA VAL A 409 6.58 2.45 -13.29
C VAL A 409 6.34 3.80 -12.64
N LEU A 410 5.94 3.80 -11.37
CA LEU A 410 5.58 5.01 -10.65
C LEU A 410 6.75 5.99 -10.52
N PRO A 411 7.91 5.60 -9.94
CA PRO A 411 9.09 6.45 -9.94
C PRO A 411 9.59 6.74 -11.37
N MET A 412 9.51 5.80 -12.31
CA MET A 412 10.02 6.01 -13.67
C MET A 412 9.25 7.10 -14.43
N VAL A 413 7.91 7.10 -14.34
CA VAL A 413 7.08 8.15 -14.94
C VAL A 413 7.26 9.49 -14.21
N LEU A 414 7.49 9.45 -12.88
CA LEU A 414 7.82 10.65 -12.11
C LEU A 414 9.17 11.27 -12.52
N GLY A 415 10.15 10.45 -12.90
CA GLY A 415 11.49 10.89 -13.31
C GLY A 415 11.45 11.78 -14.55
N LEU A 416 10.58 11.45 -15.52
CA LEU A 416 10.34 12.26 -16.72
C LEU A 416 9.94 13.71 -16.39
N GLY A 417 9.38 13.95 -15.20
CA GLY A 417 9.21 15.29 -14.65
C GLY A 417 10.46 15.74 -13.91
N CYS A 418 10.74 15.12 -12.77
CA CYS A 418 11.80 15.52 -11.85
C CYS A 418 12.46 14.30 -11.17
N ASP A 419 13.70 14.01 -11.56
CA ASP A 419 14.43 12.83 -11.08
C ASP A 419 14.73 12.86 -9.58
N THR A 420 14.94 14.03 -8.99
CA THR A 420 15.18 14.15 -7.54
C THR A 420 13.97 13.70 -6.75
N MET A 421 12.78 14.19 -7.12
CA MET A 421 11.51 13.78 -6.50
C MET A 421 11.19 12.31 -6.80
N ALA A 422 11.43 11.86 -8.04
CA ALA A 422 11.24 10.47 -8.41
C ALA A 422 12.10 9.52 -7.56
N THR A 423 13.36 9.89 -7.32
CA THR A 423 14.30 9.12 -6.50
C THR A 423 13.79 8.94 -5.07
N LEU A 424 13.14 9.95 -4.49
CA LEU A 424 12.51 9.83 -3.17
C LEU A 424 11.34 8.83 -3.14
N THR A 425 10.61 8.70 -4.27
CA THR A 425 9.47 7.76 -4.37
C THR A 425 9.89 6.31 -4.58
N VAL A 426 11.15 6.05 -4.89
CA VAL A 426 11.72 4.69 -5.01
C VAL A 426 11.54 3.88 -3.72
N ARG A 427 11.37 4.55 -2.56
CA ARG A 427 11.03 3.90 -1.27
C ARG A 427 9.74 3.06 -1.28
N ILE A 428 8.88 3.24 -2.28
CA ILE A 428 7.66 2.44 -2.49
C ILE A 428 7.99 1.00 -2.94
N LEU A 429 9.20 0.77 -3.46
CA LEU A 429 9.68 -0.56 -3.86
C LEU A 429 10.09 -1.38 -2.64
N GLU A 430 9.66 -2.63 -2.60
CA GLU A 430 9.74 -3.49 -1.42
C GLU A 430 11.18 -3.91 -1.12
N THR A 431 11.94 -4.27 -2.16
CA THR A 431 13.28 -4.85 -1.98
C THR A 431 14.37 -3.82 -2.19
N ARG A 432 15.51 -4.00 -1.50
CA ARG A 432 16.69 -3.15 -1.68
C ARG A 432 17.24 -3.22 -3.12
N LYS A 433 17.18 -4.41 -3.73
CA LYS A 433 17.57 -4.63 -5.13
C LYS A 433 16.75 -3.74 -6.08
N GLU A 434 15.42 -3.77 -5.93
CA GLU A 434 14.53 -2.94 -6.75
C GLU A 434 14.81 -1.45 -6.58
N ARG A 435 15.06 -1.00 -5.34
CA ARG A 435 15.40 0.39 -5.06
C ARG A 435 16.67 0.84 -5.76
N ILE A 436 17.75 0.06 -5.68
CA ILE A 436 19.03 0.39 -6.31
C ILE A 436 18.89 0.44 -7.83
N ILE A 437 18.24 -0.57 -8.44
CA ILE A 437 18.04 -0.61 -9.90
C ILE A 437 17.20 0.60 -10.35
N ALA A 438 16.11 0.92 -9.64
CA ALA A 438 15.27 2.07 -9.99
C ALA A 438 16.03 3.40 -9.85
N THR A 439 16.79 3.61 -8.79
CA THR A 439 17.63 4.81 -8.64
C THR A 439 18.68 4.92 -9.75
N LEU A 440 19.32 3.81 -10.13
CA LEU A 440 20.29 3.78 -11.22
C LEU A 440 19.64 4.16 -12.56
N LEU A 441 18.45 3.62 -12.85
CA LEU A 441 17.70 3.93 -14.07
C LEU A 441 17.21 5.38 -14.10
N LEU A 442 16.81 5.95 -12.96
CA LEU A 442 16.47 7.37 -12.86
C LEU A 442 17.69 8.25 -13.13
N ALA A 443 18.84 7.92 -12.52
CA ALA A 443 20.04 8.73 -12.65
C ALA A 443 20.68 8.68 -14.05
N LEU A 444 20.62 7.53 -14.72
CA LEU A 444 21.33 7.31 -15.99
C LEU A 444 20.42 7.18 -17.22
N GLY A 445 19.15 6.83 -17.05
CA GLY A 445 18.31 6.40 -18.16
C GLY A 445 17.13 7.30 -18.44
N ILE A 446 16.57 7.97 -17.43
CA ILE A 446 15.39 8.81 -17.59
C ILE A 446 15.83 10.26 -17.73
N PRO A 447 15.53 10.92 -18.87
CA PRO A 447 15.75 12.35 -18.97
C PRO A 447 14.65 13.10 -18.21
N CYS A 448 15.03 14.01 -17.32
CA CYS A 448 14.09 14.88 -16.63
C CYS A 448 13.43 15.88 -17.59
N SER A 449 12.38 16.57 -17.15
CA SER A 449 11.61 17.51 -17.98
C SER A 449 12.47 18.60 -18.64
N ALA A 450 13.49 19.11 -17.94
CA ALA A 450 14.43 20.08 -18.49
C ALA A 450 15.30 19.48 -19.62
N GLN A 451 15.85 18.28 -19.42
CA GLN A 451 16.65 17.59 -20.44
C GLN A 451 15.80 17.20 -21.64
N LEU A 452 14.56 16.76 -21.42
CA LEU A 452 13.60 16.49 -22.48
C LEU A 452 13.31 17.75 -23.29
N GLY A 453 13.11 18.90 -22.63
CA GLY A 453 12.91 20.19 -23.30
C GLY A 453 14.07 20.56 -24.23
N VAL A 454 15.31 20.44 -23.75
CA VAL A 454 16.51 20.71 -24.56
C VAL A 454 16.64 19.73 -25.74
N VAL A 455 16.44 18.43 -25.50
CA VAL A 455 16.48 17.41 -26.55
C VAL A 455 15.43 17.69 -27.62
N LEU A 456 14.20 18.01 -27.23
CA LEU A 456 13.12 18.33 -28.15
C LEU A 456 13.38 19.63 -28.93
N GLY A 457 13.84 20.68 -28.26
CA GLY A 457 14.14 21.97 -28.89
C GLY A 457 15.29 21.89 -29.89
N MET A 458 16.40 21.23 -29.51
CA MET A 458 17.57 21.11 -30.39
C MET A 458 17.38 20.09 -31.50
N MET A 459 16.93 18.86 -31.17
CA MET A 459 16.84 17.78 -32.16
C MET A 459 15.58 17.88 -33.02
N GLY A 460 14.47 18.36 -32.46
CA GLY A 460 13.24 18.62 -33.20
C GLY A 460 13.41 19.73 -34.24
N GLY A 461 14.27 20.71 -33.99
CA GLY A 461 14.63 21.74 -34.96
C GLY A 461 15.50 21.27 -36.12
N ILE A 462 16.24 20.16 -35.96
CA ILE A 462 17.11 19.59 -37.00
C ILE A 462 16.31 18.67 -37.94
N SER A 463 15.66 17.63 -37.39
CA SER A 463 14.88 16.67 -38.17
C SER A 463 14.08 15.73 -37.26
N GLU A 464 12.88 15.33 -37.67
CA GLU A 464 12.10 14.26 -37.02
C GLU A 464 12.90 12.95 -36.87
N ARG A 465 13.82 12.66 -37.80
CA ARG A 465 14.69 11.47 -37.73
C ARG A 465 15.73 11.58 -36.62
N ALA A 466 16.29 12.77 -36.39
CA ALA A 466 17.26 13.00 -35.31
C ALA A 466 16.60 12.78 -33.95
N LEU A 467 15.36 13.28 -33.78
CA LEU A 467 14.57 13.03 -32.57
C LEU A 467 14.30 11.53 -32.35
N MET A 468 13.91 10.78 -33.39
CA MET A 468 13.73 9.33 -33.27
C MET A 468 15.00 8.60 -32.84
N VAL A 469 16.16 8.96 -33.39
CA VAL A 469 17.45 8.35 -33.02
C VAL A 469 17.74 8.55 -31.54
N VAL A 470 17.52 9.75 -31.00
CA VAL A 470 17.71 10.02 -29.58
C VAL A 470 16.74 9.20 -28.72
N ILE A 471 15.44 9.17 -29.06
CA ILE A 471 14.43 8.39 -28.32
C ILE A 471 14.79 6.90 -28.31
N ILE A 472 15.18 6.34 -29.46
CA ILE A 472 15.59 4.94 -29.58
C ILE A 472 16.84 4.67 -28.72
N THR A 473 17.82 5.57 -28.75
CA THR A 473 19.06 5.43 -27.98
C THR A 473 18.78 5.41 -26.48
N VAL A 474 17.94 6.32 -25.98
CA VAL A 474 17.51 6.38 -24.57
C VAL A 474 16.75 5.10 -24.17
N LEU A 475 15.84 4.62 -25.01
CA LEU A 475 15.10 3.38 -24.76
C LEU A 475 16.02 2.15 -24.69
N ILE A 476 16.97 2.04 -25.63
CA ILE A 476 17.97 0.96 -25.65
C ILE A 476 18.83 1.02 -24.39
N GLN A 477 19.31 2.21 -24.01
CA GLN A 477 20.10 2.43 -22.81
C GLN A 477 19.35 2.00 -21.55
N LEU A 478 18.08 2.39 -21.39
CA LEU A 478 17.24 1.98 -20.26
C LEU A 478 17.13 0.46 -20.15
N ILE A 479 16.87 -0.24 -21.27
CA ILE A 479 16.72 -1.69 -21.30
C ILE A 479 18.04 -2.39 -20.96
N ILE A 480 19.15 -1.96 -21.57
CA ILE A 480 20.47 -2.58 -21.36
C ILE A 480 20.93 -2.37 -19.93
N VAL A 481 20.89 -1.13 -19.43
CA VAL A 481 21.33 -0.81 -18.06
C VAL A 481 20.49 -1.56 -17.04
N GLY A 482 19.16 -1.60 -17.21
CA GLY A 482 18.30 -2.32 -16.28
C GLY A 482 18.50 -3.83 -16.31
N TYR A 483 18.69 -4.42 -17.50
CA TYR A 483 18.99 -5.84 -17.62
C TYR A 483 20.33 -6.21 -16.98
N LEU A 484 21.40 -5.44 -17.24
CA LEU A 484 22.72 -5.68 -16.64
C LEU A 484 22.68 -5.49 -15.12
N ALA A 485 22.04 -4.42 -14.64
CA ALA A 485 21.87 -4.16 -13.22
C ALA A 485 21.12 -5.31 -12.51
N SER A 486 20.12 -5.91 -13.17
CA SER A 486 19.38 -7.06 -12.64
C SER A 486 20.26 -8.31 -12.39
N LYS A 487 21.33 -8.48 -13.19
CA LYS A 487 22.30 -9.58 -13.05
C LYS A 487 23.38 -9.29 -12.03
N VAL A 488 23.84 -8.03 -11.96
CA VAL A 488 24.95 -7.64 -11.07
C VAL A 488 24.47 -7.47 -9.63
N ILE A 489 23.26 -6.95 -9.41
CA ILE A 489 22.77 -6.62 -8.07
C ILE A 489 22.12 -7.86 -7.42
N PRO A 490 22.61 -8.31 -6.25
CA PRO A 490 22.08 -9.49 -5.55
C PRO A 490 20.70 -9.21 -4.91
N GLY A 491 19.85 -10.24 -4.84
CA GLY A 491 18.52 -10.18 -4.21
C GLY A 491 17.40 -10.80 -5.05
N LYS A 492 16.28 -11.13 -4.39
CA LYS A 492 15.04 -11.60 -5.03
C LYS A 492 14.12 -10.41 -5.33
N SER A 493 13.41 -10.45 -6.46
CA SER A 493 12.32 -9.51 -6.75
C SER A 493 11.07 -9.90 -5.96
N SER A 494 10.22 -8.92 -5.65
CA SER A 494 8.97 -9.19 -4.92
C SER A 494 7.93 -9.90 -5.79
N ASP A 495 7.10 -10.73 -5.15
CA ASP A 495 5.90 -11.26 -5.78
C ASP A 495 4.86 -10.13 -5.85
N PHE A 496 4.59 -9.70 -7.08
CA PHE A 496 3.69 -8.58 -7.35
C PHE A 496 2.23 -8.99 -7.08
N LEU A 497 1.78 -8.78 -5.84
CA LEU A 497 0.38 -8.85 -5.42
C LEU A 497 -0.10 -7.43 -5.10
N MET A 498 -0.64 -6.74 -6.11
CA MET A 498 -1.25 -5.42 -5.93
C MET A 498 -2.76 -5.54 -6.13
N GLU A 499 -3.53 -5.23 -5.08
CA GLU A 499 -4.97 -5.04 -5.23
C GLU A 499 -5.24 -3.74 -5.97
N LEU A 500 -6.06 -3.82 -7.01
CA LEU A 500 -6.38 -2.71 -7.88
C LEU A 500 -7.44 -1.81 -7.21
N PRO A 501 -7.12 -0.54 -6.87
CA PRO A 501 -8.13 0.41 -6.44
C PRO A 501 -9.10 0.73 -7.59
N PRO A 502 -10.35 1.12 -7.30
CA PRO A 502 -11.32 1.45 -8.34
C PRO A 502 -10.92 2.77 -9.01
N ILE A 503 -11.32 3.01 -10.27
CA ILE A 503 -11.22 4.36 -10.84
C ILE A 503 -12.08 5.28 -9.98
N ARG A 504 -11.46 6.36 -9.51
CA ARG A 504 -12.14 7.46 -8.82
C ARG A 504 -12.16 8.67 -9.74
N ILE A 505 -13.13 9.56 -9.54
CA ILE A 505 -13.07 10.89 -10.15
C ILE A 505 -12.14 11.72 -9.25
N PRO A 506 -11.06 12.30 -9.79
CA PRO A 506 -10.13 13.06 -8.97
C PRO A 506 -10.82 14.31 -8.43
N LYS A 507 -10.62 14.60 -7.13
CA LYS A 507 -11.13 15.84 -6.51
C LYS A 507 -10.14 16.96 -6.80
N LEU A 508 -10.58 18.01 -7.49
CA LEU A 508 -9.73 19.16 -7.84
C LEU A 508 -9.04 19.78 -6.62
N SER A 509 -9.73 19.85 -5.48
CA SER A 509 -9.15 20.37 -4.22
C SER A 509 -7.90 19.61 -3.79
N ASN A 510 -7.91 18.28 -3.89
CA ASN A 510 -6.77 17.45 -3.51
C ASN A 510 -5.59 17.67 -4.45
N ILE A 511 -5.86 17.79 -5.75
CA ILE A 511 -4.83 18.04 -6.76
C ILE A 511 -4.13 19.37 -6.47
N PHE A 512 -4.87 20.46 -6.28
CA PHE A 512 -4.27 21.78 -6.00
C PHE A 512 -3.48 21.82 -4.70
N ILE A 513 -3.98 21.20 -3.62
CA ILE A 513 -3.26 21.13 -2.34
C ILE A 513 -1.94 20.35 -2.51
N LYS A 514 -1.97 19.20 -3.18
CA LYS A 514 -0.78 18.39 -3.45
C LYS A 514 0.23 19.16 -4.30
N THR A 515 -0.22 19.81 -5.36
CA THR A 515 0.63 20.63 -6.23
C THR A 515 1.27 21.77 -5.44
N TYR A 516 0.50 22.50 -4.63
CA TYR A 516 0.99 23.61 -3.82
C TYR A 516 2.15 23.20 -2.91
N TYR A 517 2.01 22.09 -2.18
CA TYR A 517 3.09 21.62 -1.30
C TYR A 517 4.36 21.21 -2.07
N ARG A 518 4.22 20.62 -3.26
CA ARG A 518 5.36 20.25 -4.10
C ARG A 518 6.05 21.47 -4.71
N VAL A 519 5.27 22.44 -5.17
CA VAL A 519 5.78 23.72 -5.69
C VAL A 519 6.49 24.51 -4.59
N LYS A 520 5.91 24.58 -3.39
CA LYS A 520 6.55 25.21 -2.22
C LYS A 520 7.89 24.55 -1.88
N TRP A 521 7.95 23.22 -1.90
CA TRP A 521 9.20 22.49 -1.66
C TRP A 521 10.26 22.82 -2.72
N PHE A 522 9.87 22.84 -4.00
CA PHE A 522 10.76 23.26 -5.10
C PHE A 522 11.31 24.69 -4.88
N LEU A 523 10.46 25.64 -4.50
CA LEU A 523 10.87 27.02 -4.26
C LEU A 523 11.87 27.16 -3.09
N ILE A 524 11.72 26.35 -2.04
CA ILE A 524 12.59 26.42 -0.86
C ILE A 524 13.91 25.68 -1.08
N GLU A 525 13.89 24.53 -1.75
CA GLU A 525 15.06 23.66 -1.83
C GLU A 525 15.84 23.81 -3.14
N ALA A 526 15.14 23.92 -4.27
CA ALA A 526 15.78 23.92 -5.59
C ALA A 526 16.23 25.32 -6.02
N VAL A 527 15.41 26.35 -5.83
CA VAL A 527 15.74 27.73 -6.27
C VAL A 527 17.06 28.23 -5.68
N PRO A 528 17.40 28.01 -4.38
CA PRO A 528 18.70 28.42 -3.86
C PRO A 528 19.89 27.76 -4.57
N LEU A 529 19.74 26.50 -5.01
CA LEU A 529 20.79 25.80 -5.75
C LEU A 529 21.00 26.40 -7.14
N PHE A 530 19.94 26.85 -7.81
CA PHE A 530 20.05 27.57 -9.08
C PHE A 530 20.79 28.90 -8.89
N ILE A 531 20.44 29.66 -7.85
CA ILE A 531 21.10 30.94 -7.52
C ILE A 531 22.60 30.74 -7.23
N ILE A 532 22.95 29.74 -6.41
CA ILE A 532 24.35 29.42 -6.09
C ILE A 532 25.09 28.96 -7.35
N GLY A 533 24.47 28.13 -8.19
CA GLY A 533 25.08 27.63 -9.42
C GLY A 533 25.29 28.69 -10.50
N THR A 534 24.54 29.80 -10.46
CA THR A 534 24.79 30.98 -11.31
C THR A 534 25.95 31.84 -10.78
N PHE A 535 26.29 31.69 -9.50
CA PHE A 535 27.39 32.44 -8.86
C PHE A 535 28.77 31.82 -9.12
N SER A 536 28.81 30.53 -9.49
CA SER A 536 30.02 29.74 -9.80
C SER A 536 30.30 29.69 -11.29
#